data_AF-A0AAD9L2V1-F1
#
_entry.id   AF-A0AAD9L2V1-F1
#
_cell.length_a   1.000
_cell.length_b   1.000
_cell.length_c   1.000
_cell.angle_alpha   90.00
_cell.angle_beta   90.00
_cell.angle_gamma   90.00
#
_symmetry.space_group_name_H-M   'P 1'
#
loop_
_entity.id
_entity.type
_entity.pdbx_description
1 polymer ?
#
loop_
_entity_poly.entity_id
_entity_poly.type
_entity_poly.pdbx_seq_one_letter_code
_entity_poly.pdbx_strand_id
1 'polypeptide(L)'
;MRYLRSIMRITWMDKVTKKEILERTGQPSMEDLLIRKNLRWTGHLMTISPDRLRKQVLYSQLSSGHRKRGRPRLRFKDTIKRNRKLRDIKIDSWTSLSQQRDKWRATFK
;
A
#
# COMPACT_ATOMS: atom_id res chain seq x y z
N MET A 1 7.14 -18.81 3.14
CA MET A 1 8.62 -18.90 3.01
C MET A 1 9.15 -20.31 3.15
N ARG A 2 8.59 -21.20 4.00
CA ARG A 2 9.04 -22.59 4.15
C ARG A 2 9.09 -23.37 2.82
N TYR A 3 8.01 -23.30 2.04
CA TYR A 3 7.93 -23.99 0.74
C TYR A 3 8.94 -23.46 -0.28
N LEU A 4 9.09 -22.13 -0.42
CA LEU A 4 10.10 -21.54 -1.32
C LEU A 4 11.53 -21.96 -0.93
N ARG A 5 11.85 -21.96 0.38
CA ARG A 5 13.13 -22.46 0.87
C ARG A 5 13.34 -23.94 0.52
N SER A 6 12.33 -24.77 0.72
CA SER A 6 12.38 -26.21 0.41
C SER A 6 12.60 -26.47 -1.08
N ILE A 7 11.85 -25.79 -1.96
CA ILE A 7 11.99 -25.90 -3.43
C ILE A 7 13.41 -25.50 -3.88
N MET A 8 13.95 -24.42 -3.29
CA MET A 8 15.29 -23.92 -3.60
C MET A 8 16.42 -24.63 -2.83
N ARG A 9 16.09 -25.66 -2.02
CA ARG A 9 17.03 -26.39 -1.15
C ARG A 9 17.84 -25.50 -0.21
N ILE A 10 17.24 -24.42 0.27
CA ILE A 10 17.87 -23.47 1.21
C ILE A 10 17.60 -23.91 2.65
N THR A 11 18.66 -24.17 3.37
CA THR A 11 18.68 -24.54 4.79
C THR A 11 18.86 -23.30 5.68
N TRP A 12 18.90 -23.51 7.00
CA TRP A 12 19.21 -22.44 7.95
C TRP A 12 20.71 -22.07 7.95
N MET A 13 21.60 -23.01 7.59
CA MET A 13 23.05 -22.79 7.52
C MET A 13 23.45 -21.79 6.44
N ASP A 14 22.67 -21.70 5.37
CA ASP A 14 22.93 -20.80 4.25
C ASP A 14 22.72 -19.31 4.59
N LYS A 15 22.09 -19.01 5.74
CA LYS A 15 21.82 -17.64 6.24
C LYS A 15 21.15 -16.68 5.23
N VAL A 16 20.53 -17.22 4.17
CA VAL A 16 19.82 -16.46 3.14
C VAL A 16 18.63 -15.71 3.75
N THR A 17 18.49 -14.43 3.43
CA THR A 17 17.39 -13.61 3.99
C THR A 17 16.07 -13.85 3.27
N LYS A 18 14.94 -13.49 3.90
CA LYS A 18 13.62 -13.56 3.25
C LYS A 18 13.53 -12.68 2.00
N LYS A 19 14.14 -11.48 2.07
CA LYS A 19 14.17 -10.51 0.96
C LYS A 19 14.85 -11.14 -0.26
N GLU A 20 16.00 -11.74 -0.04
CA GLU A 20 16.78 -12.40 -1.09
C GLU A 20 16.03 -13.57 -1.74
N ILE A 21 15.33 -14.41 -0.95
CA ILE A 21 14.52 -15.50 -1.52
C ILE A 21 13.40 -14.94 -2.42
N LEU A 22 12.77 -13.84 -2.01
CA LEU A 22 11.72 -13.20 -2.81
C LEU A 22 12.27 -12.60 -4.11
N GLU A 23 13.44 -11.96 -4.04
CA GLU A 23 14.15 -11.44 -5.23
C GLU A 23 14.52 -12.55 -6.21
N ARG A 24 15.14 -13.64 -5.73
CA ARG A 24 15.50 -14.80 -6.56
C ARG A 24 14.29 -15.47 -7.23
N THR A 25 13.12 -15.43 -6.60
CA THR A 25 11.89 -16.05 -7.11
C THR A 25 10.99 -15.09 -7.88
N GLY A 26 11.38 -13.80 -7.98
CA GLY A 26 10.55 -12.74 -8.56
C GLY A 26 9.22 -12.53 -7.83
N GLN A 27 9.08 -13.03 -6.59
CA GLN A 27 7.84 -12.94 -5.83
C GLN A 27 7.79 -11.62 -5.06
N PRO A 28 6.66 -10.89 -5.07
CA PRO A 28 6.52 -9.69 -4.27
C PRO A 28 6.45 -10.05 -2.78
N SER A 29 6.95 -9.14 -1.92
CA SER A 29 6.74 -9.28 -0.49
C SER A 29 5.25 -9.09 -0.13
N MET A 30 4.85 -9.60 1.03
CA MET A 30 3.50 -9.36 1.55
C MET A 30 3.23 -7.87 1.75
N GLU A 31 4.25 -7.11 2.17
CA GLU A 31 4.16 -5.66 2.30
C GLU A 31 3.89 -4.99 0.95
N ASP A 32 4.61 -5.39 -0.10
CA ASP A 32 4.39 -4.86 -1.44
C ASP A 32 3.00 -5.16 -1.96
N LEU A 33 2.51 -6.39 -1.75
CA LEU A 33 1.15 -6.79 -2.12
C LEU A 33 0.09 -5.93 -1.41
N LEU A 34 0.26 -5.68 -0.12
CA LEU A 34 -0.65 -4.83 0.65
C LEU A 34 -0.60 -3.38 0.18
N ILE A 35 0.58 -2.83 -0.07
CA ILE A 35 0.76 -1.48 -0.61
C ILE A 35 0.08 -1.35 -1.97
N ARG A 36 0.31 -2.29 -2.89
CA ARG A 36 -0.32 -2.32 -4.22
C ARG A 36 -1.84 -2.38 -4.14
N LYS A 37 -2.40 -3.24 -3.29
CA LYS A 37 -3.86 -3.33 -3.10
C LYS A 37 -4.45 -2.03 -2.55
N ASN A 38 -3.79 -1.43 -1.56
CA ASN A 38 -4.21 -0.15 -0.98
C ASN A 38 -4.18 0.96 -2.04
N LEU A 39 -3.08 1.13 -2.77
CA LEU A 39 -2.94 2.17 -3.81
C LEU A 39 -3.92 1.97 -4.98
N ARG A 40 -4.21 0.72 -5.35
CA ARG A 40 -5.25 0.42 -6.35
C ARG A 40 -6.63 0.86 -5.88
N TRP A 41 -6.98 0.60 -4.62
CA TRP A 41 -8.25 1.04 -4.05
C TRP A 41 -8.33 2.56 -3.93
N THR A 42 -7.24 3.23 -3.56
CA THR A 42 -7.24 4.70 -3.52
C THR A 42 -7.41 5.32 -4.88
N GLY A 43 -6.75 4.80 -5.91
CA GLY A 43 -6.95 5.30 -7.27
C GLY A 43 -8.41 5.23 -7.67
N HIS A 44 -9.06 4.11 -7.36
CA HIS A 44 -10.50 3.96 -7.59
C HIS A 44 -11.33 5.00 -6.83
N LEU A 45 -11.03 5.25 -5.55
CA LEU A 45 -11.71 6.30 -4.78
C LEU A 45 -11.53 7.69 -5.38
N MET A 46 -10.37 8.00 -5.95
CA MET A 46 -10.12 9.32 -6.53
C MET A 46 -10.90 9.56 -7.82
N THR A 47 -11.12 8.51 -8.62
CA THR A 47 -11.96 8.56 -9.82
C THR A 47 -13.46 8.69 -9.49
N ILE A 48 -13.90 8.19 -8.33
CA ILE A 48 -15.31 8.28 -7.92
C ILE A 48 -15.69 9.76 -7.61
N SER A 49 -16.93 10.14 -7.92
CA SER A 49 -17.49 11.47 -7.57
C SER A 49 -17.34 11.78 -6.07
N PRO A 50 -17.06 13.05 -5.69
CA PRO A 50 -17.01 13.50 -4.29
C PRO A 50 -18.30 13.26 -3.50
N ASP A 51 -19.46 13.19 -4.15
CA ASP A 51 -20.76 13.04 -3.50
C ASP A 51 -21.00 11.62 -2.97
N ARG A 52 -20.16 10.67 -3.39
CA ARG A 52 -20.30 9.27 -2.98
C ARG A 52 -19.74 9.08 -1.58
N LEU A 53 -20.56 8.45 -0.72
CA LEU A 53 -20.26 8.19 0.69
C LEU A 53 -18.84 7.69 0.96
N ARG A 54 -18.31 6.75 0.17
CA ARG A 54 -16.96 6.19 0.38
C ARG A 54 -15.86 7.26 0.30
N LYS A 55 -15.98 8.22 -0.62
CA LYS A 55 -15.01 9.32 -0.78
C LYS A 55 -15.20 10.35 0.33
N GLN A 56 -16.45 10.67 0.68
CA GLN A 56 -16.77 11.54 1.81
C GLN A 56 -16.21 10.99 3.13
N VAL A 57 -16.44 9.71 3.43
CA VAL A 57 -15.96 9.03 4.64
C VAL A 57 -14.43 8.99 4.73
N LEU A 58 -13.72 8.91 3.59
CA LEU A 58 -12.26 8.94 3.60
C LEU A 58 -11.73 10.29 4.13
N TYR A 59 -12.38 11.39 3.74
CA TYR A 59 -11.98 12.74 4.09
C TYR A 59 -12.66 13.27 5.37
N SER A 60 -13.72 12.62 5.82
CA SER A 60 -14.46 13.02 7.01
C SER A 60 -13.62 12.92 8.28
N GLN A 61 -14.08 13.63 9.30
CA GLN A 61 -13.56 13.59 10.65
C GLN A 61 -14.75 13.40 11.60
N LEU A 62 -14.52 12.70 12.72
CA LEU A 62 -15.55 12.60 13.75
C LEU A 62 -15.78 13.99 14.34
N SER A 63 -17.06 14.36 14.53
CA SER A 63 -17.45 15.62 15.17
C SER A 63 -17.07 15.66 16.65
N SER A 64 -17.07 14.51 17.32
CA SER A 64 -16.71 14.37 18.72
C SER A 64 -15.86 13.12 18.97
N GLY A 65 -15.09 13.14 20.06
CA GLY A 65 -14.21 12.06 20.49
C GLY A 65 -12.73 12.29 20.17
N HIS A 66 -11.87 11.81 21.07
CA HIS A 66 -10.42 12.00 21.01
C HIS A 66 -9.72 10.66 20.82
N ARG A 67 -8.53 10.69 20.20
CA ARG A 67 -7.70 9.48 20.07
C ARG A 67 -6.90 9.28 21.34
N LYS A 68 -6.69 8.01 21.72
CA LYS A 68 -5.84 7.66 22.86
C LYS A 68 -4.43 8.24 22.68
N ARG A 69 -3.80 8.69 23.76
CA ARG A 69 -2.40 9.14 23.76
C ARG A 69 -1.45 7.97 23.45
N GLY A 70 -0.30 8.24 22.84
CA GLY A 70 0.72 7.23 22.51
C GLY A 70 0.72 6.84 21.03
N ARG A 71 0.59 5.54 20.72
CA ARG A 71 0.61 4.99 19.35
C ARG A 71 -0.77 4.50 18.89
N PRO A 72 -1.73 5.39 18.57
CA PRO A 72 -2.98 4.99 17.93
C PRO A 72 -2.76 4.18 16.66
N ARG A 73 -3.72 3.29 16.36
CA ARG A 73 -3.83 2.69 15.04
C ARG A 73 -4.02 3.78 13.98
N LEU A 74 -3.36 3.62 12.85
CA LEU A 74 -3.42 4.57 11.74
C LEU A 74 -4.80 4.56 11.11
N ARG A 75 -5.27 5.73 10.67
CA ARG A 75 -6.45 5.76 9.79
C ARG A 75 -6.05 5.26 8.42
N PHE A 76 -7.04 4.85 7.65
CA PHE A 76 -6.81 4.48 6.26
C PHE A 76 -6.09 5.62 5.49
N LYS A 77 -6.54 6.88 5.65
CA LYS A 77 -5.87 8.04 5.04
C LYS A 77 -4.39 8.20 5.41
N ASP A 78 -4.01 7.83 6.63
CA ASP A 78 -2.62 7.89 7.10
C ASP A 78 -1.79 6.75 6.48
N THR A 79 -2.40 5.55 6.34
CA THR A 79 -1.82 4.41 5.62
C THR A 79 -1.58 4.73 4.15
N ILE A 80 -2.53 5.40 3.48
CA ILE A 80 -2.35 5.88 2.09
C ILE A 80 -1.13 6.80 2.01
N LYS A 81 -1.05 7.81 2.89
CA LYS A 81 0.08 8.76 2.91
C LYS A 81 1.41 8.04 3.07
N ARG A 82 1.50 7.05 3.97
CA ARG A 82 2.70 6.24 4.15
C ARG A 82 3.03 5.41 2.91
N ASN A 83 2.08 4.65 2.39
CA ASN A 83 2.27 3.79 1.22
C ASN A 83 2.72 4.59 0.01
N ARG A 84 2.18 5.80 -0.15
CA ARG A 84 2.56 6.75 -1.19
C ARG A 84 4.01 7.20 -1.04
N LYS A 85 4.45 7.52 0.19
CA LYS A 85 5.85 7.87 0.48
C LYS A 85 6.80 6.70 0.21
N LEU A 86 6.39 5.47 0.51
CA LEU A 86 7.17 4.25 0.20
C LEU A 86 7.26 3.92 -1.30
N ARG A 87 6.57 4.67 -2.16
CA ARG A 87 6.56 4.51 -3.62
C ARG A 87 6.92 5.80 -4.35
N ASP A 88 7.41 6.80 -3.62
CA ASP A 88 7.84 8.10 -4.15
C ASP A 88 6.81 8.82 -5.04
N ILE A 89 5.52 8.62 -4.77
CA ILE A 89 4.44 9.30 -5.49
C ILE A 89 4.19 10.68 -4.84
N LYS A 90 4.31 11.76 -5.63
CA LYS A 90 4.12 13.15 -5.15
C LYS A 90 2.68 13.45 -4.71
N ILE A 91 2.55 14.42 -3.79
CA ILE A 91 1.27 14.79 -3.14
C ILE A 91 0.33 15.59 -4.03
N ASP A 92 0.88 16.37 -4.96
CA ASP A 92 0.09 17.33 -5.74
C ASP A 92 -0.37 16.75 -7.08
N SER A 93 0.32 15.72 -7.58
CA SER A 93 0.05 15.13 -8.89
C SER A 93 -0.86 13.89 -8.87
N TRP A 94 -1.02 13.21 -7.73
CA TRP A 94 -1.67 11.89 -7.69
C TRP A 94 -3.18 11.92 -7.94
N THR A 95 -3.89 13.00 -7.60
CA THR A 95 -5.32 13.20 -7.95
C THR A 95 -5.50 13.15 -9.45
N SER A 96 -4.74 13.96 -10.18
CA SER A 96 -4.74 14.01 -11.65
C SER A 96 -4.22 12.71 -12.26
N LEU A 97 -3.18 12.12 -11.67
CA LEU A 97 -2.58 10.87 -12.15
C LEU A 97 -3.53 9.67 -11.95
N SER A 98 -4.32 9.66 -10.89
CA SER A 98 -5.32 8.61 -10.61
C SER A 98 -6.50 8.61 -11.58
N GLN A 99 -6.78 9.73 -12.25
CA GLN A 99 -7.76 9.78 -13.35
C GLN A 99 -7.27 8.97 -14.56
N GLN A 100 -5.96 8.94 -14.79
CA GLN A 100 -5.34 8.15 -15.84
C GLN A 100 -4.99 6.76 -15.32
N ARG A 101 -5.95 5.83 -15.42
CA ARG A 101 -5.88 4.48 -14.82
C ARG A 101 -4.60 3.71 -15.17
N ASP A 102 -4.11 3.84 -16.41
CA ASP A 102 -2.92 3.13 -16.86
C ASP A 102 -1.65 3.72 -16.26
N LYS A 103 -1.53 5.05 -16.26
CA LYS A 103 -0.42 5.75 -15.59
C LYS A 103 -0.44 5.47 -14.10
N TRP A 104 -1.61 5.48 -13.45
CA TRP A 104 -1.77 5.13 -12.04
C TRP A 104 -1.24 3.72 -11.76
N ARG A 105 -1.68 2.71 -12.51
CA ARG A 105 -1.24 1.32 -12.31
C ARG A 105 0.25 1.12 -12.54
N ALA A 106 0.87 1.88 -13.44
CA ALA A 106 2.30 1.83 -13.67
C ALA A 106 3.13 2.32 -12.47
N THR A 107 2.62 3.26 -11.67
CA THR A 107 3.38 3.87 -10.55
C THR A 107 3.69 2.93 -9.37
N PHE A 108 2.95 1.83 -9.21
CA PHE A 108 3.15 0.90 -8.08
C PHE A 108 3.29 -0.55 -8.55
N LYS A 109 3.84 -0.74 -9.76
CA LYS A 109 3.99 -2.08 -10.36
C LYS A 109 4.98 -2.97 -9.63
#